data_AF-A0ABC8L6Q0-F1
#
_entry.id   AF-A0ABC8L6Q0-F1
#
_cell.length_a   1.000
_cell.length_b   1.000
_cell.length_c   1.000
_cell.angle_alpha   90.00
_cell.angle_beta   90.00
_cell.angle_gamma   90.00
#
_symmetry.space_group_name_H-M   'P 1'
#
loop_
_entity.id
_entity.type
_entity.pdbx_description
1 polymer ?
#
loop_
_entity_poly.entity_id
_entity_poly.type
_entity_poly.pdbx_seq_one_letter_code
_entity_poly.pdbx_strand_id
1 'polypeptide(L)'
;MKEKIGNLSFQNYRPNKKNILVIGPVPGQKYSEITFPILAPDPATNKDVHFLKYPIDVGGNRGRGQIYPDGSKSNNTVYNATAGGIISKILRKEKGGYEITIVDASNERQVIDIIPRGLELLVSEGESIKLDQPLTSNPNVGGFGQGDAEIVLQDPL
;
A
#
# COMPACT_ATOMS: atom_id res chain seq x y z
N MET A 1 24.20 -19.88 -4.05
CA MET A 1 23.48 -18.63 -4.37
C MET A 1 22.16 -18.88 -5.08
N LYS A 2 22.11 -19.65 -6.19
CA LYS A 2 20.85 -19.98 -6.89
C LYS A 2 19.76 -20.55 -5.98
N GLU A 3 20.12 -21.45 -5.07
CA GLU A 3 19.17 -22.01 -4.07
C GLU A 3 18.59 -20.96 -3.11
N LYS A 4 19.38 -19.97 -2.69
CA LYS A 4 18.93 -18.89 -1.80
C LYS A 4 17.95 -17.93 -2.48
N ILE A 5 18.15 -17.69 -3.77
CA ILE A 5 17.24 -16.86 -4.60
C ILE A 5 15.91 -17.61 -4.81
N GLY A 6 15.95 -18.94 -4.89
CA GLY A 6 14.79 -19.76 -5.20
C GLY A 6 14.22 -19.41 -6.58
N ASN A 7 12.89 -19.44 -6.69
CA ASN A 7 12.17 -19.18 -7.95
C ASN A 7 11.70 -17.72 -8.05
N LEU A 8 12.46 -16.79 -7.47
CA LEU A 8 12.16 -15.37 -7.54
C LEU A 8 12.61 -14.78 -8.87
N SER A 9 11.73 -13.96 -9.47
CA SER A 9 12.02 -13.24 -10.71
C SER A 9 12.16 -11.75 -10.40
N PHE A 10 13.31 -11.19 -10.78
CA PHE A 10 13.61 -9.77 -10.61
C PHE A 10 13.43 -9.05 -11.94
N GLN A 11 12.79 -7.89 -11.90
CA GLN A 11 12.55 -7.04 -13.06
C GLN A 11 13.24 -5.69 -12.89
N ASN A 12 13.65 -5.09 -13.99
CA ASN A 12 14.09 -3.70 -13.97
C ASN A 12 12.86 -2.79 -13.87
N TYR A 13 12.96 -1.71 -13.09
CA TYR A 13 11.88 -0.73 -12.94
C TYR A 13 11.45 -0.14 -14.30
N ARG A 14 12.42 0.11 -15.18
CA ARG A 14 12.22 0.50 -16.58
C ARG A 14 13.33 -0.11 -17.46
N PRO A 15 13.11 -0.27 -18.77
CA PRO A 15 14.12 -0.83 -19.68
C PRO A 15 15.49 -0.13 -19.62
N ASN A 16 15.51 1.19 -19.42
CA ASN A 16 16.71 2.02 -19.32
C ASN A 16 17.23 2.21 -17.88
N LYS A 17 16.54 1.68 -16.86
CA LYS A 17 16.93 1.78 -15.44
C LYS A 17 17.27 0.40 -14.91
N LYS A 18 18.44 -0.10 -15.30
CA LYS A 18 18.94 -1.44 -14.91
C LYS A 18 19.38 -1.54 -13.45
N ASN A 19 19.61 -0.40 -12.80
CA ASN A 19 20.07 -0.32 -11.40
C ASN A 19 18.93 -0.29 -10.37
N ILE A 20 17.67 -0.22 -10.82
CA ILE A 20 16.49 -0.25 -9.94
C ILE A 20 15.77 -1.57 -10.18
N LEU A 21 15.83 -2.46 -9.20
CA LEU A 21 15.25 -3.80 -9.26
C LEU A 21 13.92 -3.84 -8.52
N VAL A 22 12.92 -4.48 -9.12
CA VAL A 22 11.57 -4.65 -8.57
C VAL A 22 11.24 -6.13 -8.54
N ILE A 23 10.55 -6.55 -7.48
CA ILE A 23 10.08 -7.90 -7.28
C ILE A 23 8.70 -7.89 -6.62
N GLY A 24 7.85 -8.84 -6.99
CA GLY A 24 6.55 -9.06 -6.37
C GLY A 24 5.38 -8.97 -7.35
N PRO A 25 4.15 -9.24 -6.86
CA PRO A 25 3.84 -9.72 -5.50
C PRO A 25 4.26 -11.18 -5.30
N VAL A 26 4.68 -11.53 -4.08
CA VAL A 26 5.05 -12.91 -3.69
C VAL A 26 4.37 -13.33 -2.37
N PRO A 27 4.17 -14.64 -2.12
CA PRO A 27 3.59 -15.10 -0.85
C PRO A 27 4.50 -14.79 0.35
N GLY A 28 4.06 -13.89 1.23
CA GLY A 28 4.87 -13.41 2.36
C GLY A 28 5.24 -14.49 3.39
N GLN A 29 4.42 -15.52 3.57
CA GLN A 29 4.76 -16.66 4.44
C GLN A 29 5.97 -17.46 3.93
N LYS A 30 6.15 -17.51 2.60
CA LYS A 30 7.25 -18.24 1.96
C LYS A 30 8.52 -17.39 1.87
N TYR A 31 8.36 -16.08 1.66
CA TYR A 31 9.47 -15.15 1.44
C TYR A 31 9.46 -14.07 2.52
N SER A 32 9.91 -14.43 3.73
CA SER A 32 10.16 -13.48 4.82
C SER A 32 11.46 -12.70 4.61
N GLU A 33 12.38 -13.26 3.83
CA GLU A 33 13.63 -12.64 3.40
C GLU A 33 13.77 -12.83 1.88
N ILE A 34 14.32 -11.82 1.19
CA ILE A 34 14.60 -11.87 -0.25
C ILE A 34 16.08 -11.52 -0.43
N THR A 35 16.84 -12.46 -1.00
CA THR A 35 18.24 -12.22 -1.37
C THR A 35 18.33 -11.69 -2.80
N PHE A 36 18.88 -10.49 -2.98
CA PHE A 36 19.11 -9.88 -4.30
C PHE A 36 20.53 -10.21 -4.81
N PRO A 37 20.69 -10.86 -5.98
CA PRO A 37 21.99 -11.01 -6.62
C PRO A 37 22.35 -9.72 -7.37
N ILE A 38 23.21 -8.89 -6.77
CA ILE A 38 23.69 -7.64 -7.37
C ILE A 38 25.11 -7.85 -7.89
N LEU A 39 25.36 -7.49 -9.15
CA LEU A 39 26.70 -7.45 -9.73
C LEU A 39 27.29 -6.06 -9.57
N ALA A 40 28.44 -5.96 -8.92
CA ALA A 40 29.18 -4.70 -8.82
C ALA A 40 29.73 -4.29 -10.20
N PRO A 41 29.69 -2.99 -10.54
CA PRO A 41 30.36 -2.45 -11.72
C PRO A 41 31.90 -2.49 -11.55
N ASP A 42 32.62 -2.43 -12.67
CA ASP A 42 34.08 -2.36 -12.71
C ASP A 42 34.55 -0.97 -13.19
N PRO A 43 35.17 -0.14 -12.32
CA PRO A 43 35.71 1.17 -12.67
C PRO A 43 36.76 1.14 -13.79
N ALA A 44 37.46 0.02 -14.03
CA ALA A 44 38.44 -0.10 -15.10
C ALA A 44 37.79 -0.10 -16.49
N THR A 45 36.55 -0.59 -16.60
CA THR A 45 35.78 -0.67 -17.85
C THR A 45 34.67 0.37 -17.94
N ASN A 46 34.22 0.92 -16.82
CA ASN A 46 33.20 1.97 -16.74
C ASN A 46 33.73 3.23 -16.05
N LYS A 47 33.98 4.28 -16.85
CA LYS A 47 34.54 5.56 -16.37
C LYS A 47 33.59 6.38 -15.51
N ASP A 48 32.29 6.07 -15.52
CA ASP A 48 31.27 6.79 -14.75
C ASP A 48 31.17 6.27 -13.30
N VAL A 49 31.95 5.25 -12.94
CA VAL A 49 31.95 4.62 -11.62
C VAL A 49 33.34 4.72 -10.99
N HIS A 50 33.38 4.99 -9.68
CA HIS A 50 34.62 5.17 -8.92
C HIS A 50 34.66 4.28 -7.66
N PHE A 51 35.84 3.96 -7.15
CA PHE A 51 36.01 3.27 -5.86
C PHE A 51 35.65 4.22 -4.71
N LEU A 52 34.41 4.12 -4.24
CA LEU A 52 33.82 4.98 -3.22
C LEU A 52 32.79 4.20 -2.41
N LYS A 53 32.25 4.85 -1.38
CA LYS A 53 31.08 4.39 -0.66
C LYS A 53 29.80 4.85 -1.39
N TYR A 54 28.88 3.92 -1.65
CA TYR A 54 27.61 4.16 -2.33
C TYR A 54 26.42 3.82 -1.42
N PRO A 55 25.32 4.59 -1.49
CA PRO A 55 24.08 4.22 -0.84
C PRO A 55 23.31 3.15 -1.63
N ILE A 56 22.53 2.35 -0.92
CA ILE A 56 21.54 1.41 -1.44
C ILE A 56 20.24 1.70 -0.70
N ASP A 57 19.23 2.17 -1.45
CA ASP A 57 17.89 2.39 -0.93
C ASP A 57 16.99 1.19 -1.20
N VAL A 58 16.21 0.78 -0.20
CA VAL A 58 15.24 -0.32 -0.31
C VAL A 58 13.87 0.10 0.20
N GLY A 59 12.83 -0.26 -0.54
CA GLY A 59 11.43 -0.13 -0.15
C GLY A 59 10.74 -1.49 -0.13
N GLY A 60 9.99 -1.77 0.92
CA GLY A 60 9.28 -3.04 1.09
C GLY A 60 7.82 -2.82 1.48
N ASN A 61 6.90 -3.53 0.81
CA ASN A 61 5.47 -3.51 1.13
C ASN A 61 4.98 -4.90 1.56
N ARG A 62 4.13 -4.94 2.59
CA ARG A 62 3.33 -6.12 2.94
C ARG A 62 1.85 -5.74 3.01
N GLY A 63 0.99 -6.51 2.37
CA GLY A 63 -0.45 -6.29 2.37
C GLY A 63 -0.93 -5.46 1.16
N ARG A 64 -2.22 -5.12 1.16
CA ARG A 64 -2.88 -4.41 0.05
C ARG A 64 -2.84 -2.90 0.27
N GLY A 65 -2.76 -2.14 -0.83
CA GLY A 65 -2.83 -0.68 -0.81
C GLY A 65 -4.24 -0.15 -0.50
N GLN A 66 -4.28 1.11 -0.06
CA GLN A 66 -5.52 1.83 0.34
C GLN A 66 -6.23 2.49 -0.85
N ILE A 67 -5.48 2.82 -1.92
CA ILE A 67 -5.93 3.62 -3.06
C ILE A 67 -5.47 2.95 -4.35
N TYR A 68 -6.33 2.94 -5.37
CA TYR A 68 -6.02 2.47 -6.72
C TYR A 68 -5.41 3.57 -7.59
N PRO A 69 -4.74 3.24 -8.71
CA PRO A 69 -4.12 4.24 -9.58
C PRO A 69 -5.09 5.30 -10.16
N ASP A 70 -6.38 4.99 -10.24
CA ASP A 70 -7.44 5.91 -10.67
C ASP A 70 -7.89 6.88 -9.56
N GLY A 71 -7.33 6.78 -8.35
CA GLY A 71 -7.67 7.58 -7.18
C GLY A 71 -8.81 7.00 -6.34
N SER A 72 -9.46 5.92 -6.77
CA SER A 72 -10.54 5.30 -6.00
C SER A 72 -10.01 4.56 -4.76
N LYS A 73 -10.80 4.57 -3.67
CA LYS A 73 -10.46 3.86 -2.43
C LYS A 73 -10.64 2.34 -2.63
N SER A 74 -9.73 1.56 -2.07
CA SER A 74 -9.88 0.12 -1.93
C SER A 74 -10.72 -0.22 -0.70
N ASN A 75 -11.13 -1.48 -0.55
CA ASN A 75 -11.75 -1.95 0.69
C ASN A 75 -10.74 -2.27 1.81
N ASN A 76 -9.50 -1.75 1.74
CA ASN A 76 -8.49 -1.88 2.79
C ASN A 76 -8.13 -0.50 3.39
N THR A 77 -9.12 0.36 3.57
CA THR A 77 -8.98 1.70 4.11
C THR A 77 -10.25 2.13 4.83
N VAL A 78 -10.17 3.22 5.59
CA VAL A 78 -11.32 3.79 6.30
C VAL A 78 -12.26 4.52 5.33
N TYR A 79 -13.56 4.28 5.50
CA TYR A 79 -14.62 5.04 4.85
C TYR A 79 -15.17 6.06 5.84
N ASN A 80 -15.15 7.33 5.43
CA ASN A 80 -15.61 8.45 6.23
C ASN A 80 -16.96 8.95 5.70
N ALA A 81 -17.73 9.57 6.58
CA ALA A 81 -18.99 10.20 6.25
C ALA A 81 -18.79 11.37 5.27
N THR A 82 -19.55 11.38 4.17
CA THR A 82 -19.48 12.48 3.18
C THR A 82 -20.29 13.71 3.58
N ALA A 83 -21.12 13.60 4.62
CA ALA A 83 -21.90 14.69 5.20
C ALA A 83 -22.08 14.50 6.71
N GLY A 84 -22.30 15.60 7.43
CA GLY A 84 -22.77 15.56 8.81
C GLY A 84 -24.29 15.45 8.86
N GLY A 85 -24.83 14.85 9.92
CA GLY A 85 -26.27 14.64 10.05
C GLY A 85 -26.63 13.52 11.01
N ILE A 86 -27.82 12.96 10.82
CA ILE A 86 -28.30 11.78 11.54
C ILE A 86 -28.36 10.60 10.56
N ILE A 87 -27.84 9.44 10.96
CA ILE A 87 -27.97 8.22 10.16
C ILE A 87 -29.43 7.75 10.24
N SER A 88 -30.17 7.85 9.13
CA SER A 88 -31.56 7.43 9.09
C SER A 88 -31.73 5.94 8.80
N LYS A 89 -30.80 5.34 8.06
CA LYS A 89 -30.87 3.94 7.64
C LYS A 89 -29.49 3.37 7.30
N ILE A 90 -29.26 2.12 7.67
CA ILE A 90 -28.11 1.31 7.28
C ILE A 90 -28.63 0.03 6.60
N LEU A 91 -28.43 -0.06 5.29
CA LEU A 91 -28.78 -1.26 4.53
C LEU A 91 -27.55 -2.14 4.32
N ARG A 92 -27.56 -3.37 4.85
CA ARG A 92 -26.54 -4.37 4.55
C ARG A 92 -26.83 -5.03 3.21
N LYS A 93 -25.87 -5.02 2.28
CA LYS A 93 -26.00 -5.66 0.95
C LYS A 93 -25.85 -7.18 1.05
N GLU A 94 -26.53 -7.91 0.18
CA GLU A 94 -26.47 -9.39 0.13
C GLU A 94 -25.05 -9.94 -0.06
N LYS A 95 -24.23 -9.26 -0.88
CA LYS A 95 -22.82 -9.63 -1.14
C LYS A 95 -21.83 -9.06 -0.12
N GLY A 96 -22.34 -8.52 1.00
CA GLY A 96 -21.58 -7.77 2.00
C GLY A 96 -21.39 -6.29 1.62
N GLY A 97 -20.99 -5.50 2.62
CA GLY A 97 -20.95 -4.03 2.52
C GLY A 97 -22.26 -3.37 2.94
N TYR A 98 -22.31 -2.05 2.85
CA TYR A 98 -23.38 -1.23 3.42
C TYR A 98 -23.75 -0.06 2.51
N GLU A 99 -25.01 0.37 2.59
CA GLU A 99 -25.45 1.70 2.17
C GLU A 99 -25.93 2.44 3.41
N ILE A 100 -25.36 3.61 3.66
CA ILE A 100 -25.68 4.43 4.82
C ILE A 100 -26.35 5.69 4.33
N THR A 101 -27.61 5.89 4.71
CA THR A 101 -28.36 7.10 4.44
C THR A 101 -28.16 8.08 5.59
N ILE A 102 -27.59 9.24 5.28
CA ILE A 102 -27.34 10.35 6.20
C ILE A 102 -28.30 11.48 5.85
N VAL A 103 -29.04 11.96 6.83
CA VAL A 103 -29.94 13.11 6.68
C VAL A 103 -29.30 14.31 7.36
N ASP A 104 -28.99 15.33 6.57
CA ASP A 104 -28.48 16.60 7.09
C ASP A 104 -29.59 17.29 7.91
N ALA A 105 -29.28 17.56 9.18
CA ALA A 105 -30.22 18.15 10.12
C ALA A 105 -30.57 19.62 9.78
N SER A 106 -29.79 20.28 8.93
CA SER A 106 -29.96 21.71 8.61
C SER A 106 -30.82 21.99 7.37
N ASN A 107 -30.87 21.07 6.41
CA ASN A 107 -31.50 21.30 5.11
C ASN A 107 -32.30 20.10 4.58
N GLU A 108 -32.47 19.05 5.39
CA GLU A 108 -33.16 17.79 5.07
C GLU A 108 -32.60 17.05 3.84
N ARG A 109 -31.41 17.42 3.36
CA ARG A 109 -30.77 16.76 2.24
C ARG A 109 -30.30 15.37 2.68
N GLN A 110 -30.59 14.39 1.84
CA GLN A 110 -30.14 13.02 2.04
C GLN A 110 -28.88 12.77 1.21
N VAL A 111 -27.90 12.13 1.84
CA VAL A 111 -26.68 11.63 1.21
C VAL A 111 -26.56 10.14 1.48
N ILE A 112 -26.12 9.38 0.48
CA ILE A 112 -25.96 7.93 0.57
C ILE A 112 -24.49 7.59 0.43
N ASP A 113 -23.90 7.08 1.50
CA ASP A 113 -22.54 6.56 1.52
C ASP A 113 -22.54 5.06 1.23
N ILE A 114 -21.72 4.66 0.25
CA ILE A 114 -21.60 3.26 -0.17
C ILE A 114 -20.28 2.70 0.36
N ILE A 115 -20.39 1.69 1.22
CA ILE A 115 -19.24 1.02 1.83
C ILE A 115 -19.10 -0.39 1.23
N PRO A 116 -17.93 -0.75 0.67
CA PRO A 116 -17.72 -2.08 0.09
C PRO A 116 -17.62 -3.16 1.18
N ARG A 117 -17.64 -4.41 0.74
CA ARG A 117 -17.49 -5.57 1.64
C ARG A 117 -16.13 -5.61 2.35
N GLY A 118 -16.13 -6.20 3.55
CA GLY A 118 -14.91 -6.48 4.33
C GLY A 118 -14.55 -5.42 5.37
N LEU A 119 -15.39 -4.39 5.51
CA LEU A 119 -15.25 -3.34 6.52
C LEU A 119 -16.26 -3.58 7.64
N GLU A 120 -15.85 -3.29 8.87
CA GLU A 120 -16.72 -3.32 10.05
C GLU A 120 -17.20 -1.90 10.34
N LEU A 121 -18.50 -1.75 10.60
CA LEU A 121 -19.11 -0.45 10.93
C LEU A 121 -18.89 -0.09 12.40
N LEU A 122 -18.66 1.21 12.63
CA LEU A 122 -18.52 1.78 13.98
C LEU A 122 -19.76 2.56 14.45
N VAL A 123 -20.72 2.74 13.55
CA VAL A 123 -21.88 3.64 13.74
C VAL A 123 -23.19 2.86 13.68
N SER A 124 -24.24 3.42 14.27
CA SER A 124 -25.58 2.83 14.31
C SER A 124 -26.66 3.75 13.73
N GLU A 125 -27.81 3.17 13.37
CA GLU A 125 -28.99 3.97 13.00
C GLU A 125 -29.43 4.88 14.16
N GLY A 126 -29.85 6.10 13.83
CA GLY A 126 -30.21 7.15 14.79
C GLY A 126 -29.04 7.95 15.36
N GLU A 127 -27.80 7.57 15.08
CA GLU A 127 -26.62 8.27 15.55
C GLU A 127 -26.38 9.59 14.80
N SER A 128 -25.97 10.64 15.52
CA SER A 128 -25.53 11.90 14.92
C SER A 128 -24.03 11.86 14.64
N ILE A 129 -23.66 12.14 13.40
CA ILE A 129 -22.28 12.08 12.90
C ILE A 129 -21.86 13.41 12.28
N LYS A 130 -20.55 13.66 12.26
CA LYS A 130 -19.94 14.84 11.61
C LYS A 130 -19.42 14.49 10.22
N LEU A 131 -19.26 15.52 9.39
CA LEU A 131 -18.50 15.42 8.14
C LEU A 131 -17.11 14.83 8.44
N ASP A 132 -16.66 13.91 7.58
CA ASP A 132 -15.39 13.20 7.67
C ASP A 132 -15.23 12.28 8.90
N GLN A 133 -16.28 12.08 9.70
CA GLN A 133 -16.26 11.10 10.78
C GLN A 133 -16.10 9.68 10.21
N PRO A 134 -15.20 8.84 10.76
CA PRO A 134 -15.08 7.44 10.34
C PRO A 134 -16.39 6.66 10.54
N LEU A 135 -16.88 6.03 9.47
CA LEU A 135 -18.02 5.11 9.50
C LEU A 135 -17.57 3.67 9.76
N THR A 136 -16.31 3.35 9.43
CA THR A 136 -15.76 2.00 9.52
C THR A 136 -14.49 1.95 10.36
N SER A 137 -14.18 0.77 10.91
CA SER A 137 -12.85 0.51 11.46
C SER A 137 -11.79 0.48 10.33
N ASN A 138 -10.51 0.56 10.70
CA ASN A 138 -9.41 0.42 9.74
C ASN A 138 -9.01 -1.06 9.63
N PRO A 139 -9.28 -1.74 8.50
CA PRO A 139 -8.95 -3.16 8.35
C PRO A 139 -7.48 -3.40 7.99
N ASN A 140 -6.69 -2.35 7.76
CA ASN A 140 -5.33 -2.49 7.25
C ASN A 140 -4.38 -3.05 8.32
N VAL A 141 -3.85 -4.24 8.06
CA VAL A 141 -2.79 -4.90 8.85
C VAL A 141 -1.43 -4.96 8.10
N GLY A 142 -1.36 -4.29 6.96
CA GLY A 142 -0.17 -4.16 6.12
C GLY A 142 0.62 -2.88 6.40
N GLY A 143 1.57 -2.60 5.52
CA GLY A 143 2.37 -1.38 5.58
C GLY A 143 3.46 -1.35 4.53
N PHE A 144 4.01 -0.15 4.35
CA PHE A 144 5.18 0.11 3.53
C PHE A 144 6.28 0.69 4.42
N GLY A 145 7.51 0.16 4.26
CA GLY A 145 8.69 0.62 4.97
C GLY A 145 9.84 0.86 3.99
N GLN A 146 10.76 1.72 4.41
CA GLN A 146 11.98 2.03 3.68
C GLN A 146 13.18 1.86 4.59
N GLY A 147 14.34 1.59 3.99
CA GLY A 147 15.62 1.59 4.68
C GLY A 147 16.74 1.87 3.69
N ASP A 148 17.87 2.27 4.22
CA ASP A 148 19.09 2.54 3.48
C ASP A 148 20.24 1.71 4.05
N ALA A 149 21.21 1.43 3.20
CA ALA A 149 22.49 0.84 3.57
C ALA A 149 23.60 1.48 2.75
N GLU A 150 24.83 1.37 3.22
CA GLU A 150 26.00 1.79 2.45
C GLU A 150 26.85 0.58 2.06
N ILE A 151 27.41 0.62 0.85
CA ILE A 151 28.37 -0.38 0.36
C ILE A 151 29.64 0.32 -0.12
N VAL A 152 30.80 -0.26 0.17
CA VAL A 152 32.08 0.24 -0.33
C VAL A 152 32.45 -0.55 -1.58
N LEU A 153 32.62 0.13 -2.71
CA LEU A 153 33.26 -0.44 -3.88
C LEU A 153 34.77 -0.32 -3.68
N GLN A 154 35.42 -1.43 -3.34
CA GLN A 154 36.82 -1.47 -2.94
C GLN A 154 37.75 -1.80 -4.12
N ASP A 155 38.91 -1.15 -4.16
CA ASP A 155 40.02 -1.51 -5.05
C ASP A 155 40.74 -2.75 -4.48
N PRO A 156 40.94 -3.83 -5.24
CA PRO A 156 41.64 -5.03 -4.77
C PRO A 156 43.15 -4.86 -4.57
N LEU A 157 43.76 -3.75 -5.00
CA LEU A 157 45.21 -3.48 -4.90
C LEU A 157 45.66 -2.94 -3.54
#